data_AF-A0A662GR28-F1
#
_entry.id   AF-A0A662GR28-F1
#
_cell.length_a   1.000
_cell.length_b   1.000
_cell.length_c   1.000
_cell.angle_alpha   90.00
_cell.angle_beta   90.00
_cell.angle_gamma   90.00
#
_symmetry.space_group_name_H-M   'P 1'
#
loop_
_entity.id
_entity.type
_entity.pdbx_description
1 polymer ?
#
loop_
_entity_poly.entity_id
_entity_poly.type
_entity_poly.pdbx_seq_one_letter_code
_entity_poly.pdbx_strand_id
1 'polypeptide(L)'
;MPDAFAHCLVGVVAGRCANGGWRLYLLAVALSTLPDLDGLTPLHRSLLHSLLLLTPISLAAFLALRRSYPTKSASLIACLPLLHCLMDLLTGGPPVKLFYPISSAGFQLAHAVDALVGALFSISPYAYYLEATRVDLVLLAITLAMVALSNAASGSGHKRLTAQRRGGSPAPQGP
;
A
#
# COMPACT_ATOMS: atom_id res chain seq x y z
N MET A 1 -10.87 1.78 -12.95
CA MET A 1 -10.32 0.71 -12.12
C MET A 1 -8.85 0.59 -12.47
N PRO A 2 -7.96 0.50 -11.49
CA PRO A 2 -6.57 0.18 -11.76
C PRO A 2 -6.57 -1.20 -12.43
N ASP A 3 -5.80 -1.35 -13.48
CA ASP A 3 -5.64 -2.66 -14.08
C ASP A 3 -4.72 -3.53 -13.20
N ALA A 4 -4.65 -4.82 -13.52
CA ALA A 4 -3.75 -5.75 -12.85
C ALA A 4 -2.28 -5.27 -12.89
N PHE A 5 -1.91 -4.46 -13.89
CA PHE A 5 -0.59 -3.84 -13.98
C PHE A 5 -0.35 -2.83 -12.85
N ALA A 6 -1.29 -1.92 -12.58
CA ALA A 6 -1.18 -0.97 -11.48
C ALA A 6 -1.06 -1.68 -10.12
N HIS A 7 -1.84 -2.74 -9.89
CA HIS A 7 -1.74 -3.56 -8.67
C HIS A 7 -0.40 -4.31 -8.57
N CYS A 8 0.11 -4.86 -9.68
CA CYS A 8 1.45 -5.45 -9.72
C CYS A 8 2.54 -4.41 -9.40
N LEU A 9 2.44 -3.21 -9.98
CA LEU A 9 3.41 -2.14 -9.78
C LEU A 9 3.49 -1.72 -8.31
N VAL A 10 2.35 -1.58 -7.63
CA VAL A 10 2.30 -1.32 -6.18
C VAL A 10 3.01 -2.41 -5.38
N GLY A 11 2.82 -3.69 -5.75
CA GLY A 11 3.56 -4.80 -5.16
C GLY A 11 5.07 -4.70 -5.36
N VAL A 12 5.52 -4.33 -6.56
CA VAL A 12 6.95 -4.12 -6.87
C VAL A 12 7.54 -2.98 -6.05
N VAL A 13 6.84 -1.83 -6.00
CA VAL A 13 7.26 -0.67 -5.22
C VAL A 13 7.33 -1.01 -3.73
N ALA A 14 6.35 -1.75 -3.20
CA ALA A 14 6.34 -2.17 -1.82
C ALA A 14 7.49 -3.16 -1.49
N GLY A 15 7.75 -4.13 -2.38
CA GLY A 15 8.91 -5.02 -2.28
C GLY A 15 10.22 -4.25 -2.22
N ARG A 16 10.35 -3.20 -3.05
CA ARG A 16 11.51 -2.30 -3.03
C ARG A 16 11.62 -1.49 -1.75
N CYS A 17 10.51 -0.95 -1.26
CA CYS A 17 10.43 -0.19 -0.01
C CYS A 17 10.74 -1.04 1.21
N ALA A 18 10.36 -2.32 1.18
CA ALA A 18 10.66 -3.31 2.23
C ALA A 18 12.12 -3.77 2.24
N ASN A 19 12.90 -3.45 1.19
CA ASN A 19 14.31 -3.80 1.00
C ASN A 19 14.59 -5.31 1.15
N GLY A 20 13.67 -6.16 0.70
CA GLY A 20 13.80 -7.61 0.76
C GLY A 20 14.47 -8.22 -0.48
N GLY A 21 14.78 -9.52 -0.41
CA GLY A 21 15.20 -10.30 -1.57
C GLY A 21 14.05 -10.66 -2.51
N TRP A 22 14.35 -11.32 -3.63
CA TRP A 22 13.39 -11.67 -4.70
C TRP A 22 12.11 -12.36 -4.19
N ARG A 23 12.21 -13.20 -3.16
CA ARG A 23 11.04 -13.88 -2.55
C ARG A 23 10.03 -12.89 -1.97
N LEU A 24 10.51 -11.81 -1.35
CA LEU A 24 9.65 -10.78 -0.79
C LEU A 24 8.99 -9.95 -1.89
N TYR A 25 9.69 -9.72 -3.02
CA TYR A 25 9.08 -9.08 -4.20
C TYR A 25 7.94 -9.92 -4.77
N LEU A 26 8.18 -11.22 -4.99
CA LEU A 26 7.12 -12.11 -5.51
C LEU A 26 5.93 -12.18 -4.56
N LEU A 27 6.19 -12.25 -3.25
CA LEU A 27 5.13 -12.22 -2.25
C LEU A 27 4.38 -10.89 -2.25
N ALA A 28 5.09 -9.76 -2.38
CA ALA A 28 4.48 -8.44 -2.43
C ALA A 28 3.55 -8.31 -3.65
N VAL A 29 4.01 -8.75 -4.83
CA VAL A 29 3.17 -8.78 -6.03
C VAL A 29 1.96 -9.69 -5.80
N ALA A 30 2.17 -10.92 -5.33
CA ALA A 30 1.08 -11.87 -5.10
C ALA A 30 0.02 -11.35 -4.10
N LEU A 31 0.44 -10.68 -3.02
CA LEU A 31 -0.48 -10.08 -2.05
C LEU A 31 -1.18 -8.83 -2.61
N SER A 32 -0.47 -8.03 -3.41
CA SER A 32 -1.03 -6.83 -4.05
C SER A 32 -2.06 -7.17 -5.13
N THR A 33 -1.94 -8.33 -5.77
CA THR A 33 -2.91 -8.82 -6.78
C THR A 33 -3.88 -9.87 -6.21
N LEU A 34 -3.83 -10.13 -4.90
CA LEU A 34 -4.68 -11.16 -4.30
C LEU A 34 -6.17 -10.89 -4.53
N PRO A 35 -6.69 -9.65 -4.36
CA PRO A 35 -8.11 -9.40 -4.56
C PRO A 35 -8.59 -9.59 -6.01
N ASP A 36 -7.73 -9.38 -7.01
CA ASP A 36 -8.06 -9.60 -8.43
C ASP A 36 -8.51 -11.06 -8.73
N LEU A 37 -8.15 -12.02 -7.87
CA LEU A 37 -8.60 -13.42 -8.02
C LEU A 37 -10.12 -13.57 -7.88
N ASP A 38 -10.83 -12.61 -7.28
CA ASP A 38 -12.30 -12.57 -7.30
C ASP A 38 -12.84 -12.56 -8.74
N GLY A 39 -12.10 -11.99 -9.70
CA GLY A 39 -12.46 -11.99 -11.12
C GLY A 39 -12.44 -13.39 -11.75
N LEU A 40 -11.69 -14.34 -11.18
CA LEU A 40 -11.55 -15.70 -11.69
C LEU A 40 -12.63 -16.65 -11.15
N THR A 41 -13.38 -16.27 -10.11
CA THR A 41 -14.39 -17.15 -9.49
C THR A 41 -15.79 -16.53 -9.57
N PRO A 42 -16.77 -17.19 -10.23
CA PRO A 42 -18.11 -16.61 -10.40
C PRO A 42 -18.93 -16.54 -9.10
N LEU A 43 -18.66 -17.41 -8.12
CA LEU A 43 -19.46 -17.56 -6.90
C LEU A 43 -19.17 -16.50 -5.82
N HIS A 44 -17.96 -15.93 -5.82
CA HIS A 44 -17.44 -15.10 -4.73
C HIS A 44 -16.74 -13.83 -5.23
N ARG A 45 -17.26 -13.22 -6.30
CA ARG A 45 -16.70 -12.04 -7.00
C ARG A 45 -16.40 -10.79 -6.15
N SER A 46 -16.53 -10.83 -4.83
CA SER A 46 -16.21 -9.71 -3.94
C SER A 46 -15.69 -10.16 -2.57
N LEU A 47 -15.34 -11.44 -2.41
CA LEU A 47 -14.94 -12.00 -1.14
C LEU A 47 -13.53 -11.56 -0.76
N LEU A 48 -12.60 -11.55 -1.72
CA LEU A 48 -11.25 -11.01 -1.52
C LEU A 48 -11.20 -9.48 -1.56
N HIS A 49 -12.32 -8.80 -1.85
CA HIS A 49 -12.46 -7.36 -1.66
C HIS A 49 -13.11 -6.97 -0.32
N SER A 50 -13.47 -7.96 0.51
CA SER A 50 -14.11 -7.73 1.80
C SER A 50 -13.08 -7.49 2.89
N LEU A 51 -13.28 -6.43 3.69
CA LEU A 51 -12.47 -6.17 4.87
C LEU A 51 -12.60 -7.27 5.92
N LEU A 52 -13.74 -7.97 5.96
CA LEU A 52 -13.97 -9.10 6.87
C LEU A 52 -12.98 -10.24 6.62
N LEU A 53 -12.56 -10.42 5.37
CA LEU A 53 -11.63 -11.46 4.97
C LEU A 53 -10.19 -10.94 4.83
N LEU A 54 -10.03 -9.76 4.23
CA LEU A 54 -8.70 -9.18 4.02
C LEU A 54 -8.02 -8.80 5.33
N THR A 55 -8.77 -8.36 6.34
CA THR A 55 -8.18 -8.01 7.65
C THR A 55 -7.51 -9.23 8.32
N PRO A 56 -8.18 -10.39 8.49
CA PRO A 56 -7.53 -11.56 9.05
C PRO A 56 -6.41 -12.12 8.15
N ILE A 57 -6.55 -12.06 6.81
CA ILE A 57 -5.46 -12.46 5.89
C ILE A 57 -4.23 -11.56 6.10
N SER A 58 -4.44 -10.24 6.14
CA SER A 58 -3.37 -9.25 6.35
C SER A 58 -2.72 -9.44 7.72
N LEU A 59 -3.51 -9.68 8.77
CA LEU A 59 -2.98 -9.98 10.10
C LEU A 59 -2.15 -11.27 10.11
N ALA A 60 -2.63 -12.34 9.49
CA ALA A 60 -1.91 -13.60 9.38
C ALA A 60 -0.58 -13.41 8.62
N ALA A 61 -0.61 -12.68 7.50
CA ALA A 61 0.59 -12.33 6.73
C ALA A 61 1.58 -11.53 7.58
N PHE A 62 1.12 -10.55 8.34
CA PHE A 62 1.97 -9.78 9.27
C PHE A 62 2.61 -10.67 10.33
N LEU A 63 1.83 -11.54 10.98
CA LEU A 63 2.32 -12.45 12.03
C LEU A 63 3.32 -13.48 11.48
N ALA A 64 3.14 -13.93 10.23
CA ALA A 64 4.10 -14.79 9.56
C ALA A 64 5.40 -14.04 9.23
N LEU A 65 5.29 -12.85 8.61
CA LEU A 65 6.44 -12.08 8.13
C LEU A 65 7.28 -11.47 9.26
N ARG A 66 6.67 -11.06 10.38
CA ARG A 66 7.40 -10.46 11.51
C ARG A 66 8.40 -11.42 12.18
N ARG A 67 8.33 -12.72 11.88
CA ARG A 67 9.29 -13.72 12.36
C ARG A 67 10.64 -13.63 11.64
N SER A 68 10.65 -13.08 10.42
CA SER A 68 11.82 -13.10 9.54
C SER A 68 12.19 -11.72 8.99
N TYR A 69 11.30 -10.73 9.09
CA TYR A 69 11.50 -9.39 8.57
C TYR A 69 11.25 -8.34 9.65
N PRO A 70 11.90 -7.16 9.56
CA PRO A 70 11.60 -6.03 10.43
C PRO A 70 10.11 -5.71 10.43
N THR A 71 9.55 -5.33 11.58
CA THR A 71 8.12 -5.01 11.76
C THR A 71 7.59 -4.12 10.65
N LYS A 72 8.35 -3.10 10.26
CA LYS A 72 7.99 -2.18 9.19
C LYS A 72 7.78 -2.85 7.84
N SER A 73 8.75 -3.66 7.39
CA SER A 73 8.65 -4.40 6.13
C SER A 73 7.51 -5.41 6.19
N ALA A 74 7.37 -6.12 7.31
CA ALA A 74 6.26 -7.04 7.54
C ALA A 74 4.91 -6.32 7.46
N SER A 75 4.75 -5.16 8.10
CA SER A 75 3.52 -4.37 8.07
C SER A 75 3.20 -3.86 6.66
N LEU A 76 4.17 -3.32 5.94
CA LEU A 76 3.96 -2.82 4.58
C LEU A 76 3.45 -3.93 3.65
N ILE A 77 4.15 -5.07 3.63
CA ILE A 77 3.80 -6.19 2.76
C ILE A 77 2.45 -6.80 3.17
N ALA A 78 2.19 -6.92 4.47
CA ALA A 78 0.92 -7.44 4.97
C ALA A 78 -0.29 -6.57 4.64
N CYS A 79 -0.12 -5.25 4.50
CA CYS A 79 -1.20 -4.32 4.17
C CYS A 79 -1.51 -4.24 2.66
N LEU A 80 -0.75 -4.91 1.79
CA LEU A 80 -0.95 -4.83 0.34
C LEU A 80 -2.35 -5.22 -0.15
N PRO A 81 -3.01 -6.28 0.37
CA PRO A 81 -4.37 -6.58 -0.03
C PRO A 81 -5.36 -5.46 0.36
N LEU A 82 -5.13 -4.79 1.49
CA LEU A 82 -5.96 -3.65 1.91
C LEU A 82 -5.70 -2.41 1.05
N LEU A 83 -4.44 -2.16 0.68
CA LEU A 83 -4.06 -1.09 -0.23
C LEU A 83 -4.69 -1.28 -1.61
N HIS A 84 -4.79 -2.51 -2.09
CA HIS A 84 -5.52 -2.84 -3.31
C HIS A 84 -6.98 -2.38 -3.24
N CYS A 85 -7.74 -2.80 -2.21
CA CYS A 85 -9.13 -2.34 -2.07
C CYS A 85 -9.25 -0.83 -1.91
N LEU A 86 -8.28 -0.19 -1.27
CA LEU A 86 -8.23 1.27 -1.19
C LEU A 86 -8.04 1.91 -2.57
N MET A 87 -7.20 1.35 -3.43
CA MET A 87 -7.04 1.82 -4.80
C MET A 87 -8.34 1.71 -5.59
N ASP A 88 -9.04 0.57 -5.50
CA ASP A 88 -10.33 0.36 -6.17
C ASP A 88 -11.43 1.29 -5.66
N LEU A 89 -11.42 1.58 -4.36
CA LEU A 89 -12.31 2.57 -3.75
C LEU A 89 -12.04 3.99 -4.23
N LEU A 90 -10.81 4.33 -4.64
CA LEU A 90 -10.43 5.70 -4.98
C LEU A 90 -10.38 5.97 -6.49
N THR A 91 -10.19 4.94 -7.30
CA THR A 91 -9.96 5.08 -8.75
C THR A 91 -11.19 4.80 -9.61
N GLY A 92 -12.29 4.35 -9.01
CA GLY A 92 -13.53 4.06 -9.71
C GLY A 92 -13.53 2.68 -10.39
N GLY A 93 -14.71 2.16 -10.67
CA GLY A 93 -14.91 0.80 -11.19
C GLY A 93 -16.17 0.18 -10.57
N PRO A 94 -16.25 -1.16 -10.51
CA PRO A 94 -17.28 -1.83 -9.72
C PRO A 94 -17.21 -1.36 -8.25
N PRO A 95 -18.34 -1.01 -7.62
CA PRO A 95 -18.35 -0.65 -6.19
C PRO A 95 -17.79 -1.78 -5.31
N VAL A 96 -16.86 -1.43 -4.41
CA VAL A 96 -16.17 -2.39 -3.54
C VAL A 96 -17.09 -2.80 -2.39
N LYS A 97 -17.32 -4.10 -2.21
CA LYS A 97 -18.21 -4.63 -1.16
C LYS A 97 -17.44 -4.94 0.12
N LEU A 98 -17.18 -3.91 0.92
CA LEU A 98 -16.30 -3.98 2.09
C LEU A 98 -16.74 -4.97 3.18
N PHE A 99 -18.04 -5.31 3.25
CA PHE A 99 -18.59 -6.17 4.30
C PHE A 99 -19.23 -7.46 3.75
N TYR A 100 -18.89 -7.88 2.53
CA TYR A 100 -19.38 -9.14 1.97
C TYR A 100 -18.84 -10.34 2.79
N PRO A 101 -19.63 -11.40 3.07
CA PRO A 101 -21.02 -11.64 2.64
C PRO A 101 -22.10 -11.08 3.57
N ILE A 102 -21.75 -10.42 4.68
CA ILE A 102 -22.72 -9.85 5.63
C ILE A 102 -23.58 -8.77 4.94
N SER A 103 -22.97 -7.97 4.06
CA SER A 103 -23.67 -6.98 3.25
C SER A 103 -23.17 -6.98 1.80
N SER A 104 -24.11 -6.74 0.87
CA SER A 104 -23.84 -6.55 -0.55
C SER A 104 -23.67 -5.08 -0.96
N ALA A 105 -23.72 -4.15 0.00
CA ALA A 105 -23.54 -2.72 -0.24
C ALA A 105 -22.16 -2.43 -0.84
N GLY A 106 -22.15 -1.70 -1.94
CA GLY A 106 -20.94 -1.28 -2.64
C GLY A 106 -20.55 0.14 -2.27
N PHE A 107 -19.24 0.36 -2.09
CA PHE A 107 -18.67 1.66 -1.74
C PHE A 107 -17.75 2.14 -2.85
N GLN A 108 -17.71 3.46 -3.06
CA GLN A 108 -16.86 4.10 -4.06
C GLN A 108 -16.62 5.57 -3.68
N LEU A 109 -15.36 5.99 -3.67
CA LEU A 109 -14.90 7.33 -3.31
C LEU A 109 -14.28 8.08 -4.50
N ALA A 110 -14.35 7.53 -5.72
CA ALA A 110 -13.86 8.18 -6.93
C ALA A 110 -14.32 9.65 -7.09
N HIS A 111 -15.57 9.96 -6.74
CA HIS A 111 -16.13 11.31 -6.80
C HIS A 111 -15.35 12.34 -5.95
N ALA A 112 -14.80 11.92 -4.81
CA ALA A 112 -13.98 12.79 -3.97
C ALA A 112 -12.64 13.11 -4.65
N VAL A 113 -12.07 12.15 -5.38
CA VAL A 113 -10.85 12.35 -6.17
C VAL A 113 -11.15 13.16 -7.43
N ASP A 114 -12.32 12.99 -8.05
CA ASP A 114 -12.76 13.76 -9.21
C ASP A 114 -12.86 15.25 -8.92
N ALA A 115 -13.32 15.63 -7.72
CA ALA A 115 -13.35 17.03 -7.30
C ALA A 115 -11.93 17.64 -7.28
N LEU A 116 -10.93 16.89 -6.80
CA LEU A 116 -9.53 17.31 -6.80
C LEU A 116 -8.96 17.38 -8.22
N VAL A 117 -9.20 16.35 -9.04
CA VAL A 117 -8.75 16.29 -10.45
C VAL A 117 -9.36 17.43 -11.26
N GLY A 118 -10.65 17.73 -11.06
CA GLY A 118 -11.34 18.85 -11.69
C GLY A 118 -10.73 20.21 -11.33
N ALA A 119 -10.33 20.40 -10.07
CA ALA A 119 -9.61 21.60 -9.66
C ALA A 119 -8.25 21.72 -10.36
N LEU A 120 -7.51 20.62 -10.52
CA LEU A 120 -6.24 20.60 -11.27
C LEU A 120 -6.45 20.90 -12.76
N PHE A 121 -7.53 20.40 -13.35
CA PHE A 121 -7.86 20.69 -14.75
C PHE A 121 -8.22 22.15 -14.98
N SER A 122 -8.83 22.81 -13.99
CA SER A 122 -9.21 24.23 -14.11
C SER A 122 -8.02 25.18 -14.34
N ILE A 123 -6.81 24.76 -13.97
CA ILE A 123 -5.57 25.52 -14.15
C ILE A 123 -4.65 24.92 -15.24
N SER A 124 -5.04 23.79 -15.83
CA SER A 124 -4.25 23.11 -16.85
C SER A 124 -4.51 23.70 -18.24
N PRO A 125 -3.47 23.98 -19.05
CA PRO A 125 -3.65 24.37 -20.45
C PRO A 125 -3.98 23.19 -21.37
N TYR A 126 -3.92 21.95 -20.86
CA TYR A 126 -4.16 20.72 -21.62
C TYR A 126 -5.45 20.02 -21.20
N ALA A 127 -6.10 19.40 -22.17
CA ALA A 127 -7.20 18.48 -21.93
C ALA A 127 -6.65 17.09 -21.57
N TYR A 128 -7.18 16.52 -20.49
CA TYR A 128 -6.80 15.20 -20.00
C TYR A 128 -8.06 14.35 -19.77
N TYR A 129 -7.88 13.03 -19.81
CA TYR A 129 -8.92 12.09 -19.41
C TYR A 129 -9.02 12.05 -17.89
N LEU A 130 -10.21 12.31 -17.36
CA LEU A 130 -10.48 12.38 -15.93
C LEU A 130 -10.17 11.06 -15.23
N GLU A 131 -10.60 9.93 -15.81
CA GLU A 131 -10.39 8.61 -15.19
C GLU A 131 -8.92 8.22 -15.16
N ALA A 132 -8.17 8.49 -16.24
CA ALA A 132 -6.74 8.20 -16.31
C ALA A 132 -5.97 9.03 -15.27
N THR A 133 -6.25 10.34 -15.23
CA THR A 133 -5.60 11.25 -14.27
C THR A 133 -5.91 10.85 -12.83
N ARG A 134 -7.13 10.41 -12.54
CA ARG A 134 -7.51 9.91 -11.22
C ARG A 134 -6.69 8.67 -10.82
N VAL A 135 -6.57 7.69 -11.71
CA VAL A 135 -5.77 6.48 -11.47
C VAL A 135 -4.32 6.83 -11.20
N ASP A 136 -3.73 7.67 -12.05
CA ASP A 136 -2.34 8.10 -11.94
C ASP A 136 -2.08 8.85 -10.64
N LEU A 137 -3.01 9.74 -10.25
CA LEU A 137 -2.91 10.51 -9.01
C LEU A 137 -2.96 9.59 -7.77
N VAL A 138 -3.85 8.61 -7.75
CA VAL A 138 -3.96 7.64 -6.64
C VAL A 138 -2.70 6.77 -6.56
N LEU A 139 -2.23 6.25 -7.71
CA LEU A 139 -1.01 5.44 -7.79
C LEU A 139 0.22 6.23 -7.33
N LEU A 140 0.34 7.49 -7.76
CA LEU A 140 1.39 8.40 -7.34
C LEU A 140 1.33 8.64 -5.82
N ALA A 141 0.15 8.96 -5.29
CA ALA A 141 -0.04 9.24 -3.86
C ALA A 141 0.34 8.03 -2.98
N ILE A 142 -0.10 6.83 -3.35
CA ILE A 142 0.22 5.59 -2.62
C ILE A 142 1.71 5.27 -2.71
N THR A 143 2.31 5.43 -3.90
CA THR A 143 3.75 5.24 -4.10
C THR A 143 4.56 6.20 -3.22
N LEU A 144 4.23 7.49 -3.24
CA LEU A 144 4.89 8.49 -2.42
C LEU A 144 4.71 8.22 -0.93
N ALA A 145 3.53 7.80 -0.48
CA ALA A 145 3.27 7.42 0.90
C ALA A 145 4.16 6.24 1.34
N MET A 146 4.25 5.18 0.53
CA MET A 146 5.12 4.04 0.82
C MET A 146 6.59 4.44 0.89
N VAL A 147 7.06 5.25 -0.05
CA VAL A 147 8.46 5.74 -0.07
C VAL A 147 8.74 6.65 1.13
N ALA A 148 7.84 7.57 1.45
CA ALA A 148 7.97 8.47 2.60
C ALA A 148 8.02 7.69 3.92
N LEU A 149 7.10 6.74 4.12
CA LEU A 149 7.11 5.83 5.27
C LEU A 149 8.40 4.99 5.28
N SER A 150 8.88 4.56 4.11
CA SER A 150 10.15 3.84 3.98
C SER A 150 11.36 4.70 4.41
N ASN A 151 11.40 5.98 4.05
CA ASN A 151 12.52 6.86 4.37
C ASN A 151 12.48 7.44 5.78
N ALA A 152 11.29 7.76 6.31
CA ALA A 152 11.13 8.33 7.65
C ALA A 152 11.71 7.44 8.75
N ALA A 153 11.60 6.12 8.62
CA ALA A 153 12.19 5.21 9.62
C ALA A 153 13.72 5.06 9.49
N SER A 154 14.29 5.28 8.29
CA SER A 154 15.74 5.21 8.06
C SER A 154 16.47 6.43 8.65
N GLY A 155 15.84 7.62 8.59
CA GLY A 155 16.39 8.86 9.17
C GLY A 155 16.43 8.87 10.71
N SER A 156 15.56 8.10 11.38
CA SER A 156 15.53 7.99 12.84
C SER A 156 16.73 7.21 13.41
N GLY A 157 17.18 6.17 12.68
CA GLY A 157 18.37 5.38 13.07
C GLY A 157 19.67 6.18 12.97
N HIS A 158 19.81 7.05 11.97
CA HIS A 158 21.01 7.86 11.76
C HIS A 158 21.20 8.89 12.89
N LYS A 159 20.12 9.56 13.32
CA LYS A 159 20.15 10.50 14.45
C LYS A 159 20.56 9.83 15.77
N ARG A 160 20.13 8.59 16.00
CA ARG A 160 20.46 7.81 17.21
C ARG A 160 21.94 7.41 17.27
N LEU A 161 22.52 7.02 16.13
CA LEU A 161 23.96 6.70 16.01
C LEU A 161 24.86 7.94 16.18
N THR A 162 24.45 9.10 15.66
CA THR A 162 25.20 10.35 15.86
C THR A 162 25.11 10.88 17.28
N ALA A 163 23.99 10.68 17.98
CA ALA A 163 23.84 11.07 19.38
C ALA A 163 24.69 10.17 20.31
N GLN A 164 24.73 8.86 20.04
CA GLN A 164 25.50 7.90 20.83
C GLN A 164 27.02 8.07 20.65
N ARG A 165 27.50 8.51 19.46
CA ARG A 165 28.90 8.89 19.23
C ARG A 165 29.32 10.19 19.90
N ARG A 166 28.38 11.09 20.24
CA ARG A 166 28.67 12.37 20.91
C ARG A 166 28.62 12.28 22.44
N GLY A 167 28.05 11.23 23.01
CA GLY A 167 28.04 10.96 24.46
C GLY A 167 29.19 10.08 24.93
N GLY A 168 30.41 10.30 24.42
CA GLY A 168 31.58 9.50 24.79
C GLY A 168 31.84 9.50 26.29
N SER A 169 31.94 8.30 26.88
CA SER A 169 32.34 8.09 28.27
C SER A 169 33.63 8.82 28.61
N PRO A 170 33.78 9.42 29.80
CA PRO A 170 35.07 9.92 30.26
C PRO A 170 36.05 8.74 30.38
N ALA A 171 37.26 8.95 29.87
CA ALA A 171 38.35 7.99 29.92
C ALA A 171 38.66 7.58 31.37
N PRO A 172 39.03 6.32 31.63
CA PRO A 172 39.46 5.92 32.97
C PRO A 172 40.78 6.63 33.28
N GLN A 173 40.79 7.40 34.37
CA GLN A 173 42.03 7.87 34.95
C GLN A 173 42.73 6.64 35.54
N GLY A 174 43.85 6.26 34.92
CA GLY A 174 44.76 5.23 35.43
C GLY A 174 45.47 5.69 36.71
N PRO A 175 46.17 4.75 37.37
CA PRO A 175 46.44 4.73 38.81
C PRO A 175 47.23 5.92 39.37
#